data_AF-A0A534NE74-F1
#
_entry.id   AF-A0A534NE74-F1
#
_cell.length_a   1.000
_cell.length_b   1.000
_cell.length_c   1.000
_cell.angle_alpha   90.00
_cell.angle_beta   90.00
_cell.angle_gamma   90.00
#
_symmetry.space_group_name_H-M   'P 1'
#
loop_
_entity.id
_entity.type
_entity.pdbx_description
1 polymer ?
#
loop_
_entity_poly.entity_id
_entity_poly.type
_entity_poly.pdbx_seq_one_letter_code
_entity_poly.pdbx_strand_id
1 'polypeptide(L)'
;MMTEGKLVTLERIAALFSWTWIIASIAALVFCVMAVGFGAEWTNFLWALGVSLVAKWLARSFERKKIRVAFEAKLIAQGMSPQEAAREWNKQYRGQK
;
A
#
# COMPACT_ATOMS: atom_id res chain seq x y z
N MET A 1 16.81 -9.93 12.36
CA MET A 1 16.11 -10.37 11.14
C MET A 1 16.58 -9.50 9.99
N MET A 2 17.33 -10.11 9.06
CA MET A 2 17.93 -9.45 7.90
C MET A 2 16.88 -8.64 7.13
N THR A 3 17.26 -7.44 6.70
CA THR A 3 16.48 -6.45 5.94
C THR A 3 15.64 -7.08 4.81
N GLU A 4 16.14 -8.17 4.21
CA GLU A 4 15.47 -8.96 3.19
C GLU A 4 14.15 -9.58 3.66
N GLY A 5 14.10 -10.19 4.85
CA GLY A 5 12.87 -10.82 5.36
C GLY A 5 11.74 -9.81 5.60
N LYS A 6 12.10 -8.58 5.99
CA LYS A 6 11.13 -7.48 6.14
C LYS A 6 10.62 -7.00 4.79
N LEU A 7 11.49 -6.89 3.78
CA LEU A 7 11.12 -6.50 2.42
C LEU A 7 10.15 -7.52 1.79
N VAL A 8 10.45 -8.81 1.90
CA VAL A 8 9.58 -9.88 1.38
C VAL A 8 8.21 -9.86 2.05
N THR A 9 8.16 -9.64 3.37
CA THR A 9 6.88 -9.53 4.10
C THR A 9 6.07 -8.32 3.64
N LEU A 10 6.71 -7.15 3.50
CA LEU A 10 6.06 -5.94 3.02
C LEU A 10 5.54 -6.10 1.59
N GLU A 11 6.29 -6.79 0.74
CA GLU A 11 5.90 -7.07 -0.64
C GLU A 11 4.67 -7.98 -0.72
N ARG A 12 4.63 -9.05 0.07
CA ARG A 12 3.46 -9.95 0.14
C ARG A 12 2.21 -9.21 0.63
N ILE A 13 2.35 -8.38 1.66
CA ILE A 13 1.24 -7.61 2.21
C ILE A 13 0.76 -6.54 1.21
N ALA A 14 1.69 -5.81 0.58
CA ALA A 14 1.34 -4.84 -0.45
C ALA A 14 0.65 -5.50 -1.64
N ALA A 15 1.14 -6.64 -2.11
CA ALA A 15 0.53 -7.41 -3.19
C ALA A 15 -0.88 -7.87 -2.83
N LEU A 16 -1.10 -8.38 -1.61
CA LEU A 16 -2.41 -8.79 -1.12
C LEU A 16 -3.40 -7.62 -1.16
N PHE A 17 -3.02 -6.46 -0.61
CA PHE A 17 -3.90 -5.28 -0.61
C PHE A 17 -4.14 -4.72 -2.02
N SER A 18 -3.16 -4.80 -2.92
CA SER A 18 -3.35 -4.42 -4.33
C SER A 18 -4.35 -5.32 -5.04
N TRP A 19 -4.29 -6.64 -4.84
CA TRP A 19 -5.28 -7.56 -5.39
C TRP A 19 -6.68 -7.34 -4.80
N THR A 20 -6.77 -7.15 -3.48
CA THR A 20 -8.04 -6.83 -2.82
C THR A 20 -8.63 -5.54 -3.38
N TRP A 21 -7.81 -4.51 -3.62
CA TRP A 21 -8.27 -3.27 -4.24
C TRP A 21 -8.86 -3.50 -5.64
N ILE A 22 -8.22 -4.32 -6.48
CA ILE A 22 -8.71 -4.64 -7.83
C ILE A 22 -10.05 -5.36 -7.75
N ILE A 23 -10.14 -6.43 -6.96
CA ILE A 23 -11.36 -7.24 -6.82
C ILE A 23 -12.51 -6.38 -6.27
N ALA A 24 -12.26 -5.60 -5.22
CA ALA A 24 -13.27 -4.72 -4.63
C ALA A 24 -13.72 -3.63 -5.60
N SER A 25 -12.83 -3.12 -6.45
CA SER A 25 -13.19 -2.13 -7.49
C SER A 25 -14.10 -2.74 -8.56
N ILE A 26 -13.80 -3.96 -9.00
CA ILE A 26 -14.66 -4.69 -9.94
C ILE A 26 -16.03 -4.98 -9.31
N ALA A 27 -16.05 -5.45 -8.07
CA ALA A 27 -17.30 -5.68 -7.33
C ALA A 27 -18.13 -4.40 -7.18
N ALA A 28 -17.50 -3.27 -6.90
CA ALA A 28 -18.18 -1.97 -6.86
C ALA A 28 -18.82 -1.62 -8.21
N LEU A 29 -18.12 -1.85 -9.33
CA LEU A 29 -18.71 -1.61 -10.65
C LEU A 29 -19.93 -2.51 -10.90
N VAL A 30 -19.83 -3.81 -10.57
CA VAL A 30 -20.96 -4.75 -10.71
C VAL A 30 -22.15 -4.32 -9.86
N PHE A 31 -21.94 -3.99 -8.58
CA PHE A 31 -23.03 -3.53 -7.72
C PHE A 31 -23.61 -2.18 -8.14
N CYS A 32 -22.80 -1.31 -8.74
CA CYS A 32 -23.29 -0.05 -9.32
C CYS A 32 -24.25 -0.33 -10.48
N VAL A 33 -23.88 -1.22 -11.42
CA VAL A 33 -24.77 -1.62 -12.53
C VAL A 33 -26.04 -2.29 -12.00
N MET A 34 -25.92 -3.15 -10.99
CA MET A 34 -27.08 -3.81 -10.37
C MET A 34 -28.02 -2.81 -9.68
N ALA A 35 -27.49 -1.81 -8.98
CA ALA A 35 -28.29 -0.81 -8.30
C ALA A 35 -29.02 0.11 -9.29
N VAL A 36 -28.34 0.54 -10.36
CA VAL A 36 -28.90 1.43 -11.38
C VAL A 36 -29.87 0.71 -12.31
N GLY A 37 -29.50 -0.47 -12.80
CA GLY A 37 -30.25 -1.18 -13.84
C GLY A 37 -31.34 -2.12 -13.31
N PHE A 38 -31.20 -2.60 -12.07
CA PHE A 38 -32.04 -3.68 -11.52
C PHE A 38 -32.62 -3.37 -10.14
N GLY A 39 -32.41 -2.16 -9.62
CA GLY A 39 -32.96 -1.73 -8.33
C GLY A 39 -32.35 -2.43 -7.11
N ALA A 40 -31.13 -2.98 -7.24
CA ALA A 40 -30.43 -3.58 -6.12
C ALA A 40 -30.02 -2.55 -5.06
N GLU A 41 -29.72 -3.01 -3.84
CA GLU A 41 -29.33 -2.13 -2.74
C GLU A 41 -27.98 -1.43 -2.99
N TRP A 42 -27.98 -0.10 -2.88
CA TRP A 42 -26.78 0.73 -2.94
C TRP A 42 -25.77 0.43 -1.83
N THR A 43 -26.22 -0.15 -0.72
CA THR A 43 -25.37 -0.53 0.42
C THR A 43 -24.22 -1.42 -0.01
N ASN A 44 -24.47 -2.39 -0.90
CA ASN A 44 -23.44 -3.30 -1.42
C ASN A 44 -22.38 -2.56 -2.26
N PHE A 45 -22.81 -1.61 -3.09
CA PHE A 45 -21.90 -0.74 -3.84
C PHE A 45 -21.01 0.09 -2.91
N LEU A 46 -21.62 0.76 -1.93
CA LEU A 46 -20.89 1.63 -1.00
C LEU A 46 -19.87 0.85 -0.16
N TRP A 47 -20.21 -0.36 0.28
CA TRP A 47 -19.26 -1.23 0.99
C TRP A 47 -18.10 -1.66 0.08
N ALA A 48 -18.38 -2.12 -1.13
CA ALA A 48 -17.34 -2.52 -2.07
C ALA A 48 -16.40 -1.35 -2.43
N LEU A 49 -16.97 -0.16 -2.63
CA LEU A 49 -16.22 1.06 -2.87
C LEU A 49 -15.36 1.45 -1.65
N GLY A 50 -15.93 1.41 -0.44
CA GLY A 50 -15.21 1.69 0.80
C GLY A 50 -14.02 0.74 1.01
N VAL A 51 -14.24 -0.56 0.85
CA VAL A 51 -13.18 -1.58 0.93
C VAL A 51 -12.09 -1.33 -0.12
N SER A 52 -12.48 -1.00 -1.36
CA SER A 52 -11.56 -0.66 -2.44
C SER A 52 -10.66 0.54 -2.06
N LEU A 53 -11.24 1.62 -1.56
CA LEU A 53 -10.49 2.82 -1.14
C LEU A 53 -9.52 2.51 0.00
N VAL A 54 -9.96 1.78 1.03
CA VAL A 54 -9.11 1.40 2.17
C VAL A 54 -7.98 0.47 1.71
N ALA A 55 -8.27 -0.54 0.89
CA ALA A 55 -7.27 -1.45 0.35
C ALA A 55 -6.21 -0.70 -0.47
N LYS A 56 -6.63 0.24 -1.33
CA LYS A 56 -5.72 1.09 -2.10
C LYS A 56 -4.83 1.96 -1.20
N TRP A 57 -5.41 2.54 -0.16
CA TRP A 57 -4.66 3.37 0.80
C TRP A 57 -3.63 2.55 1.58
N LEU A 58 -3.99 1.34 2.01
CA LEU A 58 -3.08 0.40 2.67
C LEU A 58 -1.95 -0.03 1.73
N ALA A 59 -2.27 -0.48 0.51
CA ALA A 59 -1.30 -0.89 -0.50
C ALA A 59 -0.22 0.21 -0.72
N ARG A 60 -0.64 1.45 -0.96
CA ARG A 60 0.26 2.60 -1.10
C ARG A 60 1.11 2.87 0.14
N SER A 61 0.56 2.63 1.32
CA SER A 61 1.27 2.84 2.59
C SER A 61 2.35 1.79 2.81
N PHE A 62 2.10 0.54 2.44
CA PHE A 62 3.11 -0.52 2.49
C PHE A 62 4.19 -0.34 1.41
N GLU A 63 3.81 0.10 0.22
CA GLU A 63 4.75 0.40 -0.87
C GLU A 63 5.74 1.51 -0.47
N ARG A 64 5.26 2.60 0.14
CA ARG A 64 6.14 3.64 0.71
C ARG A 64 7.09 3.11 1.78
N LYS A 65 6.63 2.20 2.64
CA LYS A 65 7.48 1.55 3.63
C LYS A 65 8.55 0.66 2.98
N LYS A 66 8.20 -0.07 1.91
CA LYS A 66 9.16 -0.87 1.13
C LYS A 66 10.27 0.01 0.55
N ILE A 67 9.93 1.14 -0.06
CA ILE A 67 10.91 2.09 -0.62
C ILE A 67 11.86 2.58 0.48
N ARG A 68 11.32 2.98 1.64
CA ARG A 68 12.12 3.41 2.78
C ARG A 68 13.09 2.33 3.26
N VAL A 69 12.60 1.11 3.47
CA VAL A 69 13.43 0.00 3.95
C VAL A 69 14.50 -0.37 2.93
N ALA A 70 14.18 -0.34 1.63
CA ALA A 70 15.16 -0.58 0.57
C ALA A 70 16.24 0.51 0.50
N PHE A 71 15.84 1.78 0.68
CA PHE A 71 16.78 2.90 0.75
C PHE A 71 17.72 2.80 1.96
N GLU A 72 17.16 2.55 3.15
CA GLU A 72 17.94 2.35 4.37
C GLU A 72 18.89 1.15 4.21
N ALA A 73 18.43 0.04 3.62
CA ALA A 73 19.27 -1.13 3.35
C ALA A 73 20.43 -0.83 2.39
N LYS A 74 20.19 -0.01 1.35
CA LYS A 74 21.23 0.41 0.40
C LYS A 74 22.31 1.25 1.08
N LEU A 75 21.93 2.19 1.94
CA LEU A 75 22.88 3.03 2.69
C LEU A 75 23.69 2.21 3.70
N ILE A 76 23.05 1.25 4.39
CA ILE A 76 23.75 0.35 5.30
C ILE A 76 24.77 -0.52 4.55
N ALA A 77 24.41 -1.01 3.35
CA ALA A 77 25.34 -1.75 2.50
C ALA A 77 26.54 -0.90 2.02
N GLN A 78 26.40 0.43 1.98
CA GLN A 78 27.47 1.38 1.67
C GLN A 78 28.33 1.75 2.90
N GLY A 79 28.11 1.11 4.05
CA GLY A 79 28.88 1.31 5.28
C GLY A 79 28.31 2.36 6.24
N MET A 80 27.13 2.92 5.94
CA MET A 80 26.46 3.88 6.83
C MET A 80 25.79 3.16 8.00
N SER A 81 25.80 3.75 9.19
CA SER A 81 25.09 3.16 10.32
C SER A 81 23.56 3.22 10.10
N PRO A 82 22.76 2.29 10.66
CA PRO A 82 21.30 2.32 10.52
C PRO A 82 20.65 3.62 10.99
N GLN A 83 21.24 4.29 11.98
CA GLN A 83 20.73 5.56 12.51
C GLN A 83 20.98 6.72 11.55
N GLU A 84 22.14 6.75 10.90
CA GLU A 84 22.48 7.74 9.88
C GLU A 84 21.63 7.54 8.62
N ALA A 85 21.42 6.30 8.18
CA ALA A 85 20.56 5.99 7.03
C ALA A 85 19.11 6.48 7.25
N ALA A 86 18.57 6.32 8.46
CA ALA A 86 17.25 6.83 8.82
C ALA A 86 17.19 8.37 8.88
N ARG A 87 18.28 9.03 9.31
CA ARG A 87 18.38 10.50 9.27
C ARG A 87 18.44 11.02 7.84
N GLU A 88 19.18 10.34 6.97
CA GLU A 88 19.32 10.70 5.56
C GLU A 88 17.98 10.58 4.81
N TRP A 89 17.21 9.51 5.07
CA TRP A 89 15.84 9.39 4.58
C TRP A 89 14.97 10.58 5.00
N ASN A 90 15.04 11.00 6.27
CA ASN A 90 14.27 12.13 6.76
C ASN A 90 14.70 13.46 6.12
N LYS A 91 15.99 13.66 5.84
CA LYS A 91 16.45 14.85 5.10
C LYS A 91 15.90 14.89 3.69
N GLN A 92 16.02 13.80 2.94
CA GLN A 92 15.62 13.75 1.53
C GLN A 92 14.10 13.78 1.33
N TYR A 93 13.33 13.07 2.16
CA TYR A 93 11.89 12.88 1.95
C TYR A 93 10.99 13.66 2.93
N ARG A 94 11.52 14.18 4.03
CA ARG A 94 10.74 14.95 5.02
C ARG A 94 11.07 16.45 5.01
N GLY A 95 12.24 16.83 4.49
CA GLY A 95 12.67 18.23 4.30
C GLY A 95 12.07 18.93 3.07
N GLN A 96 11.35 18.21 2.20
CA GLN A 96 10.64 18.77 1.03
C GLN A 96 9.17 19.13 1.35
N LYS A 97 8.89 19.64 2.55
CA LYS A 97 7.58 20.21 2.88
C LYS A 97 7.64 21.73 2.80
#